data_AF-I7A325-F1
#
_entry.id   AF-I7A325-F1
#
_cell.length_a   1.000
_cell.length_b   1.000
_cell.length_c   1.000
_cell.angle_alpha   90.00
_cell.angle_beta   90.00
_cell.angle_gamma   90.00
#
_symmetry.space_group_name_H-M   'P 1'
#
loop_
_entity.id
_entity.type
_entity.pdbx_description
1 polymer ?
#
loop_
_entity_poly.entity_id
_entity_poly.type
_entity_poly.pdbx_seq_one_letter_code
_entity_poly.pdbx_strand_id
1 'polypeptide(L)'
;MQGMVKLLLIALFLCNLVHSQTLPEEAKEKLLSRINEDTYDSVIDSIREFNVVEAIPLLERYIFLQNDDFKRKCFLELLYELNSPNIIAIAKSYLDSARIGRVRTTKFSDNLSGSMAAFKILFKINDFSYIDDYFGYLNRMPQKGALYYYFPSLIELAKKEEYKERVKPYFEKIIKSGFNPLKIGPYLEKYQEIYNDTNLALAKYVVRNDTSVIVRRYIIGRIMRKIKAPHIVEFYKERLDYETDFLAKAWMIWGILDDFPTPSNYLYIKNKFDTFNERVKIILRNGGYNKMPHPDSSETPQSMIDSLISYNNQCYELGWLSYEWVWNINKTQLENARLMLNTGYPSSTAIILQAYENWVNTAKGYGWINEDAYRFLYYYSVYLRERLKV
;
A
#
# COMPACT_ATOMS: atom_id res chain seq x y z
N MET A 1 17.70 -36.98 -9.63
CA MET A 1 17.88 -35.60 -10.13
C MET A 1 17.43 -35.42 -11.58
N GLN A 2 17.83 -36.28 -12.54
CA GLN A 2 17.41 -36.17 -13.95
C GLN A 2 15.90 -36.33 -14.20
N GLY A 3 15.18 -37.16 -13.44
CA GLY A 3 13.73 -37.34 -13.60
C GLY A 3 12.90 -36.10 -13.21
N MET A 4 13.36 -35.35 -12.21
CA MET A 4 12.67 -34.17 -11.70
C MET A 4 12.81 -32.97 -12.66
N VAL A 5 13.95 -32.85 -13.33
CA VAL A 5 14.17 -31.84 -14.39
C VAL A 5 13.27 -32.09 -15.60
N LYS A 6 13.07 -33.37 -16.00
CA LYS A 6 12.15 -33.72 -17.11
C LYS A 6 10.70 -33.42 -16.79
N LEU A 7 10.24 -33.74 -15.56
CA LEU A 7 8.89 -33.43 -15.09
C LEU A 7 8.63 -31.91 -15.04
N LEU A 8 9.62 -31.13 -14.61
CA LEU A 8 9.52 -29.67 -14.57
C LEU A 8 9.43 -29.06 -15.98
N LEU A 9 10.21 -29.58 -16.93
CA LEU A 9 10.17 -29.16 -18.34
C LEU A 9 8.85 -29.52 -19.02
N ILE A 10 8.30 -30.71 -18.76
CA ILE A 10 7.00 -31.14 -19.28
C ILE A 10 5.87 -30.30 -18.67
N ALA A 11 5.93 -30.01 -17.36
CA ALA A 11 4.96 -29.13 -16.71
C ALA A 11 5.02 -27.70 -17.26
N LEU A 12 6.22 -27.15 -17.48
CA LEU A 12 6.41 -25.84 -18.13
C LEU A 12 5.87 -25.85 -19.57
N PHE A 13 6.08 -26.94 -20.32
CA PHE A 13 5.58 -27.09 -21.68
C PHE A 13 4.05 -27.20 -21.74
N LEU A 14 3.45 -27.98 -20.83
CA LEU A 14 2.00 -28.14 -20.72
C LEU A 14 1.30 -26.88 -20.20
N CYS A 15 1.91 -26.15 -19.25
CA CYS A 15 1.39 -24.86 -18.80
C CYS A 15 1.43 -23.82 -19.93
N ASN A 16 2.45 -23.83 -20.79
CA ASN A 16 2.49 -22.99 -22.00
C ASN A 16 1.41 -23.39 -23.02
N LEU A 17 1.13 -24.69 -23.18
CA LEU A 17 0.07 -25.19 -24.07
C LEU A 17 -1.34 -24.83 -23.60
N VAL A 18 -1.60 -24.84 -22.28
CA VAL A 18 -2.92 -24.49 -21.72
C VAL A 18 -3.17 -22.97 -21.71
N HIS A 19 -2.11 -22.15 -21.78
CA HIS A 19 -2.21 -20.69 -21.90
C HIS A 19 -2.26 -20.17 -23.35
N SER A 20 -2.01 -21.01 -24.36
CA SER A 20 -2.26 -20.64 -25.76
C SER A 20 -3.56 -21.31 -26.24
N GLN A 21 -4.70 -20.64 -26.10
CA GLN A 21 -5.76 -20.88 -27.09
C GLN A 21 -5.20 -20.40 -28.43
N THR A 22 -4.63 -21.33 -29.20
CA THR A 22 -4.00 -21.01 -30.47
C THR A 22 -5.07 -20.47 -31.40
N LEU A 23 -4.97 -19.18 -31.71
CA LEU A 23 -5.86 -18.51 -32.64
C LEU A 23 -5.78 -19.23 -34.00
N PRO A 24 -6.91 -19.61 -34.64
CA PRO A 24 -6.89 -20.23 -35.96
C PRO A 24 -6.13 -19.36 -36.96
N GLU A 25 -5.40 -19.97 -37.91
CA GLU A 25 -4.56 -19.21 -38.86
C GLU A 25 -5.35 -18.16 -39.66
N GLU A 26 -6.57 -18.47 -40.08
CA GLU A 26 -7.45 -17.51 -40.75
C GLU A 26 -7.78 -16.30 -39.86
N ALA A 27 -8.03 -16.53 -38.57
CA ALA A 27 -8.28 -15.46 -37.60
C ALA A 27 -7.00 -14.66 -37.31
N LYS A 28 -5.83 -15.31 -37.34
CA LYS A 28 -4.52 -14.67 -37.21
C LYS A 28 -4.24 -13.76 -38.41
N GLU A 29 -4.40 -14.24 -39.64
CA GLU A 29 -4.23 -13.44 -40.87
C GLU A 29 -5.20 -12.24 -40.91
N LYS A 30 -6.44 -12.46 -40.49
CA LYS A 30 -7.43 -11.38 -40.34
C LYS A 30 -7.02 -10.36 -39.28
N LEU A 31 -6.33 -10.77 -38.22
CA LEU A 31 -5.83 -9.86 -37.20
C LEU A 31 -4.63 -9.06 -37.71
N LEU A 32 -3.68 -9.73 -38.37
CA LEU A 32 -2.45 -9.13 -38.91
C LEU A 32 -2.74 -8.09 -40.01
N SER A 33 -3.71 -8.35 -40.88
CA SER A 33 -4.12 -7.42 -41.95
C SER A 33 -4.69 -6.09 -41.43
N ARG A 34 -5.16 -6.07 -40.18
CA ARG A 34 -5.83 -4.92 -39.56
C ARG A 34 -4.94 -4.05 -38.68
N ILE A 35 -3.64 -4.39 -38.54
CA ILE A 35 -2.69 -3.68 -37.65
C ILE A 35 -2.58 -2.19 -37.97
N ASN A 36 -2.79 -1.78 -39.22
CA ASN A 36 -2.66 -0.39 -39.67
C ASN A 36 -4.03 0.31 -39.86
N GLU A 37 -5.13 -0.27 -39.40
CA GLU A 37 -6.47 0.31 -39.51
C GLU A 37 -6.78 1.33 -38.40
N ASP A 38 -7.85 2.10 -38.57
CA ASP A 38 -8.30 3.07 -37.57
C ASP A 38 -8.85 2.41 -36.28
N THR A 39 -9.30 1.15 -36.33
CA THR A 39 -9.81 0.37 -35.16
C THR A 39 -8.73 -0.38 -34.39
N TYR A 40 -7.51 0.15 -34.36
CA TYR A 40 -6.29 -0.54 -33.91
C TYR A 40 -6.30 -0.99 -32.43
N ASP A 41 -7.02 -0.31 -31.52
CA ASP A 41 -6.99 -0.65 -30.09
C ASP A 41 -7.41 -2.12 -29.84
N SER A 42 -8.54 -2.52 -30.42
CA SER A 42 -9.03 -3.91 -30.34
C SER A 42 -8.08 -4.92 -30.99
N VAL A 43 -7.37 -4.51 -32.04
CA VAL A 43 -6.42 -5.36 -32.77
C VAL A 43 -5.16 -5.59 -31.92
N ILE A 44 -4.61 -4.53 -31.34
CA ILE A 44 -3.44 -4.61 -30.44
C ILE A 44 -3.75 -5.44 -29.20
N ASP A 45 -4.93 -5.26 -28.61
CA ASP A 45 -5.34 -6.03 -27.44
C ASP A 45 -5.50 -7.52 -27.77
N SER A 46 -6.09 -7.87 -28.92
CA SER A 46 -6.15 -9.27 -29.37
C SER A 46 -4.78 -9.85 -29.69
N ILE A 47 -3.87 -9.09 -30.32
CA ILE A 47 -2.49 -9.57 -30.57
C ILE A 47 -1.78 -9.87 -29.25
N ARG A 48 -1.97 -9.01 -28.24
CA ARG A 48 -1.43 -9.20 -26.89
C ARG A 48 -2.03 -10.43 -26.21
N GLU A 49 -3.36 -10.55 -26.21
CA GLU A 49 -4.09 -11.64 -25.56
C GLU A 49 -3.70 -13.01 -26.12
N PHE A 50 -3.60 -13.12 -27.45
CA PHE A 50 -3.25 -14.38 -28.12
C PHE A 50 -1.75 -14.55 -28.40
N ASN A 51 -0.90 -13.62 -27.94
CA ASN A 51 0.55 -13.64 -28.12
C ASN A 51 0.99 -13.92 -29.58
N VAL A 52 0.44 -13.18 -30.54
CA VAL A 52 0.67 -13.39 -31.97
C VAL A 52 2.03 -12.81 -32.39
N VAL A 53 3.09 -13.63 -32.28
CA VAL A 53 4.49 -13.24 -32.57
C VAL A 53 4.72 -12.88 -34.03
N GLU A 54 3.91 -13.40 -34.96
CA GLU A 54 3.97 -13.09 -36.38
C GLU A 54 3.60 -11.62 -36.69
N ALA A 55 3.02 -10.91 -35.71
CA ALA A 55 2.79 -9.48 -35.82
C ALA A 55 4.07 -8.63 -35.76
N ILE A 56 5.18 -9.17 -35.22
CA ILE A 56 6.41 -8.42 -34.98
C ILE A 56 6.89 -7.69 -36.25
N PRO A 57 7.12 -8.33 -37.42
CA PRO A 57 7.64 -7.63 -38.59
C PRO A 57 6.72 -6.49 -39.09
N LEU A 58 5.41 -6.65 -38.93
CA LEU A 58 4.44 -5.62 -39.30
C LEU A 58 4.46 -4.44 -38.33
N LEU A 59 4.51 -4.71 -37.03
CA LEU A 59 4.60 -3.68 -35.99
C LEU A 59 5.90 -2.86 -36.14
N GLU A 60 7.03 -3.54 -36.38
CA GLU A 60 8.33 -2.89 -36.62
C GLU A 60 8.31 -1.99 -37.86
N ARG A 61 7.64 -2.43 -38.93
CA ARG A 61 7.47 -1.66 -40.16
C ARG A 61 6.57 -0.45 -39.98
N TYR A 62 5.47 -0.60 -39.25
CA TYR A 62 4.40 0.40 -39.19
C TYR A 62 4.54 1.44 -38.08
N ILE A 63 5.36 1.17 -37.05
CA ILE A 63 5.51 2.09 -35.91
C ILE A 63 5.87 3.53 -36.31
N PHE A 64 6.82 3.71 -37.25
CA PHE A 64 7.23 5.04 -37.70
C PHE A 64 6.28 5.68 -38.72
N LEU A 65 5.33 4.91 -39.27
CA LEU A 65 4.30 5.41 -40.18
C LEU A 65 3.05 5.92 -39.44
N GLN A 66 2.89 5.58 -38.16
CA GLN A 66 1.79 6.09 -37.35
C GLN A 66 1.97 7.58 -37.10
N ASN A 67 0.91 8.38 -37.21
CA ASN A 67 0.94 9.81 -36.87
C ASN A 67 0.56 10.10 -35.41
N ASP A 68 -0.03 9.12 -34.72
CA ASP A 68 -0.50 9.22 -33.34
C ASP A 68 0.54 8.66 -32.36
N ASP A 69 0.99 9.49 -31.42
CA ASP A 69 1.96 9.10 -30.38
C ASP A 69 1.45 7.96 -29.50
N PHE A 70 0.15 7.92 -29.20
CA PHE A 70 -0.42 6.87 -28.39
C PHE A 70 -0.39 5.53 -29.14
N LYS A 71 -0.67 5.52 -30.46
CA LYS A 71 -0.49 4.32 -31.31
C LYS A 71 0.95 3.84 -31.28
N ARG A 72 1.92 4.75 -31.45
CA ARG A 72 3.35 4.42 -31.39
C ARG A 72 3.75 3.85 -30.03
N LYS A 73 3.25 4.42 -28.93
CA LYS A 73 3.41 3.88 -27.57
C LYS A 73 2.90 2.44 -27.50
N CYS A 74 1.68 2.18 -27.98
CA CYS A 74 1.10 0.83 -27.95
C CYS A 74 1.93 -0.17 -28.76
N PHE A 75 2.46 0.24 -29.92
CA PHE A 75 3.33 -0.61 -30.73
C PHE A 75 4.66 -0.91 -30.02
N LEU A 76 5.30 0.09 -29.39
CA LEU A 76 6.52 -0.13 -28.59
C LEU A 76 6.29 -1.13 -27.45
N GLU A 77 5.21 -0.94 -26.68
CA GLU A 77 4.89 -1.82 -25.56
C GLU A 77 4.59 -3.24 -26.03
N LEU A 78 3.85 -3.40 -27.13
CA LEU A 78 3.54 -4.71 -27.69
C LEU A 78 4.78 -5.41 -28.25
N LEU A 79 5.64 -4.70 -28.99
CA LEU A 79 6.91 -5.25 -29.48
C LEU A 79 7.81 -5.75 -28.34
N TYR A 80 7.82 -5.03 -27.21
CA TYR A 80 8.52 -5.46 -26.02
C TYR A 80 7.89 -6.71 -25.39
N GLU A 81 6.55 -6.76 -25.26
CA GLU A 81 5.82 -7.91 -24.72
C GLU A 81 5.98 -9.18 -25.56
N LEU A 82 6.00 -9.04 -26.89
CA LEU A 82 6.25 -10.13 -27.84
C LEU A 82 7.73 -10.51 -27.96
N ASN A 83 8.62 -9.88 -27.20
CA ASN A 83 10.08 -10.09 -27.23
C ASN A 83 10.71 -9.90 -28.62
N SER A 84 10.34 -8.82 -29.33
CA SER A 84 10.98 -8.47 -30.60
C SER A 84 12.52 -8.39 -30.44
N PRO A 85 13.30 -9.01 -31.34
CA PRO A 85 14.76 -8.94 -31.30
C PRO A 85 15.30 -7.52 -31.57
N ASN A 86 14.50 -6.66 -32.21
CA ASN A 86 14.88 -5.31 -32.60
C ASN A 86 14.41 -4.24 -31.61
N ILE A 87 13.76 -4.62 -30.51
CA ILE A 87 13.11 -3.68 -29.59
C ILE A 87 14.06 -2.60 -29.06
N ILE A 88 15.32 -2.94 -28.79
CA ILE A 88 16.33 -1.98 -28.32
C ILE A 88 16.59 -0.91 -29.38
N ALA A 89 16.88 -1.35 -30.62
CA ALA A 89 17.17 -0.45 -31.73
C ALA A 89 15.98 0.45 -32.06
N ILE A 90 14.76 -0.12 -32.02
CA ILE A 90 13.53 0.62 -32.28
C ILE A 90 13.26 1.65 -31.18
N ALA A 91 13.40 1.30 -29.90
CA ALA A 91 13.22 2.23 -28.79
C ALA A 91 14.21 3.40 -28.84
N LYS A 92 15.49 3.13 -29.16
CA LYS A 92 16.51 4.18 -29.34
C LYS A 92 16.18 5.08 -30.54
N SER A 93 15.89 4.49 -31.69
CA SER A 93 15.51 5.22 -32.91
C SER A 93 14.28 6.11 -32.69
N TYR A 94 13.31 5.62 -31.90
CA TYR A 94 12.16 6.41 -31.50
C TYR A 94 12.58 7.64 -30.69
N LEU A 95 13.43 7.49 -29.66
CA LEU A 95 13.91 8.60 -28.84
C LEU A 95 14.71 9.63 -29.66
N ASP A 96 15.57 9.17 -30.57
CA ASP A 96 16.32 10.04 -31.49
C ASP A 96 15.38 10.85 -32.39
N SER A 97 14.36 10.21 -32.96
CA SER A 97 13.36 10.88 -33.80
C SER A 97 12.56 11.93 -33.03
N ALA A 98 12.16 11.62 -31.79
CA ALA A 98 11.44 12.53 -30.92
C ALA A 98 12.31 13.74 -30.52
N ARG A 99 13.62 13.55 -30.34
CA ARG A 99 14.58 14.63 -30.08
C ARG A 99 14.68 15.59 -31.26
N ILE A 100 14.75 15.09 -32.49
CA ILE A 100 14.82 15.91 -33.70
C ILE A 100 13.50 16.68 -33.92
N GLY A 101 12.35 16.04 -33.69
CA GLY A 101 11.03 16.68 -33.79
C GLY A 101 10.86 17.87 -32.84
N ARG A 102 11.42 17.79 -31.62
CA ARG A 102 11.39 18.87 -30.61
C ARG A 102 12.15 20.13 -30.99
N VAL A 103 13.17 20.01 -31.84
CA VAL A 103 13.88 21.19 -32.36
C VAL A 103 12.99 21.96 -33.34
N ARG A 104 12.01 21.29 -33.96
CA ARG A 104 11.14 21.86 -35.01
C ARG A 104 9.77 22.30 -34.50
N THR A 105 9.27 21.76 -33.38
CA THR A 105 7.96 22.11 -32.84
C THR A 105 8.06 22.64 -31.40
N THR A 106 7.35 23.72 -31.10
CA THR A 106 7.31 24.33 -29.75
C THR A 106 6.45 23.55 -28.75
N LYS A 107 5.75 22.49 -29.19
CA LYS A 107 4.86 21.69 -28.35
C LYS A 107 5.57 20.45 -27.80
N PHE A 108 5.99 20.55 -26.54
CA PHE A 108 6.62 19.47 -25.77
C PHE A 108 5.75 18.21 -25.63
N SER A 109 4.43 18.34 -25.87
CA SER A 109 3.41 17.29 -25.66
C SER A 109 3.38 16.20 -26.71
N ASP A 110 3.83 16.45 -27.94
CA ASP A 110 3.34 15.70 -29.11
C ASP A 110 3.96 14.29 -29.25
N ASN A 111 4.96 13.93 -28.44
CA ASN A 111 5.57 12.59 -28.42
C ASN A 111 5.86 12.05 -26.99
N LEU A 112 5.19 12.62 -25.97
CA LEU A 112 5.56 12.34 -24.59
C LEU A 112 5.27 10.89 -24.19
N SER A 113 4.13 10.33 -24.59
CA SER A 113 3.71 9.01 -24.12
C SER A 113 4.56 7.90 -24.76
N GLY A 114 4.86 7.99 -26.06
CA GLY A 114 5.77 7.07 -26.75
C GLY A 114 7.21 7.19 -26.23
N SER A 115 7.69 8.41 -25.95
CA SER A 115 9.03 8.59 -25.38
C SER A 115 9.16 7.94 -24.00
N MET A 116 8.15 8.11 -23.13
CA MET A 116 8.15 7.46 -21.81
C MET A 116 8.08 5.93 -21.91
N ALA A 117 7.34 5.39 -22.89
CA ALA A 117 7.33 3.96 -23.16
C ALA A 117 8.70 3.44 -23.61
N ALA A 118 9.38 4.15 -24.52
CA ALA A 118 10.73 3.81 -24.94
C ALA A 118 11.73 3.82 -23.76
N PHE A 119 11.71 4.86 -22.91
CA PHE A 119 12.55 4.89 -21.70
C PHE A 119 12.26 3.73 -20.74
N LYS A 120 10.98 3.45 -20.48
CA LYS A 120 10.55 2.31 -19.65
C LYS A 120 11.13 1.00 -20.19
N ILE A 121 11.03 0.77 -21.49
CA ILE A 121 11.55 -0.45 -22.15
C ILE A 121 13.06 -0.54 -21.97
N LEU A 122 13.80 0.51 -22.31
CA LEU A 122 15.27 0.54 -22.18
C LEU A 122 15.72 0.30 -20.74
N PHE A 123 15.08 0.92 -19.74
CA PHE A 123 15.44 0.71 -18.34
C PHE A 123 15.11 -0.71 -17.84
N LYS A 124 14.00 -1.33 -18.30
CA LYS A 124 13.67 -2.71 -17.96
C LYS A 124 14.71 -3.72 -18.45
N ILE A 125 15.35 -3.45 -19.59
CA ILE A 125 16.41 -4.29 -20.16
C ILE A 125 17.81 -3.88 -19.71
N ASN A 126 17.93 -2.98 -18.73
CA ASN A 126 19.18 -2.43 -18.20
C ASN A 126 20.02 -1.63 -19.22
N ASP A 127 19.38 -1.02 -20.21
CA ASP A 127 20.03 -0.06 -21.10
C ASP A 127 19.77 1.37 -20.60
N PHE A 128 20.81 2.01 -20.07
CA PHE A 128 20.75 3.37 -19.52
C PHE A 128 21.36 4.43 -20.45
N SER A 129 21.57 4.11 -21.73
CA SER A 129 22.24 5.01 -22.69
C SER A 129 21.55 6.37 -22.89
N TYR A 130 20.24 6.46 -22.60
CA TYR A 130 19.46 7.70 -22.70
C TYR A 130 19.04 8.27 -21.33
N ILE A 131 19.73 7.91 -20.25
CA ILE A 131 19.30 8.30 -18.90
C ILE A 131 19.32 9.82 -18.67
N ASP A 132 20.32 10.53 -19.19
CA ASP A 132 20.40 11.98 -19.05
C ASP A 132 19.30 12.69 -19.85
N ASP A 133 18.95 12.16 -21.02
CA ASP A 133 17.79 12.62 -21.77
C ASP A 133 16.52 12.46 -20.93
N TYR A 134 16.32 11.29 -20.29
CA TYR A 134 15.18 11.06 -19.40
C TYR A 134 15.11 12.07 -18.23
N PHE A 135 16.23 12.34 -17.55
CA PHE A 135 16.27 13.38 -16.53
C PHE A 135 15.99 14.78 -17.11
N GLY A 136 16.41 15.04 -18.35
CA GLY A 136 16.05 16.24 -19.09
C GLY A 136 14.53 16.35 -19.37
N TYR A 137 13.81 15.24 -19.50
CA TYR A 137 12.34 15.24 -19.55
C TYR A 137 11.75 15.53 -18.17
N LEU A 138 12.24 14.87 -17.12
CA LEU A 138 11.77 15.07 -15.73
C LEU A 138 11.94 16.52 -15.25
N ASN A 139 13.05 17.17 -15.64
CA ASN A 139 13.31 18.57 -15.32
C ASN A 139 12.31 19.53 -15.99
N ARG A 140 11.79 19.16 -17.17
CA ARG A 140 10.82 19.94 -17.95
C ARG A 140 9.37 19.47 -17.76
N MET A 141 9.16 18.54 -16.84
CA MET A 141 7.87 17.93 -16.60
C MET A 141 6.81 19.00 -16.26
N PRO A 142 5.63 18.98 -16.91
CA PRO A 142 4.59 19.99 -16.69
C PRO A 142 4.06 19.93 -15.26
N GLN A 143 3.52 21.03 -14.73
CA GLN A 143 2.96 21.03 -13.37
C GLN A 143 1.67 20.22 -13.24
N LYS A 144 0.91 20.05 -14.33
CA LYS A 144 -0.36 19.31 -14.38
C LYS A 144 -0.52 18.57 -15.72
N GLY A 145 -1.23 17.44 -15.69
CA GLY A 145 -1.51 16.60 -16.87
C GLY A 145 -0.32 15.72 -17.30
N ALA A 146 -0.61 14.52 -17.82
CA ALA A 146 0.38 13.58 -18.38
C ALA A 146 1.51 13.08 -17.43
N LEU A 147 1.52 13.48 -16.17
CA LEU A 147 2.53 13.10 -15.17
C LEU A 147 2.63 11.59 -14.92
N TYR A 148 1.52 10.88 -15.10
CA TYR A 148 1.47 9.44 -14.88
C TYR A 148 2.36 8.64 -15.84
N TYR A 149 2.68 9.18 -17.03
CA TYR A 149 3.55 8.51 -17.99
C TYR A 149 4.99 8.36 -17.49
N TYR A 150 5.44 9.20 -16.56
CA TYR A 150 6.80 9.17 -16.05
C TYR A 150 7.04 8.06 -15.02
N PHE A 151 6.00 7.64 -14.27
CA PHE A 151 6.18 6.69 -13.16
C PHE A 151 6.76 5.34 -13.54
N PRO A 152 6.32 4.66 -14.62
CA PRO A 152 6.86 3.36 -14.94
C PRO A 152 8.39 3.39 -15.05
N SER A 153 8.94 4.39 -15.75
CA SER A 153 10.39 4.56 -15.89
C SER A 153 11.06 4.97 -14.57
N LEU A 154 10.43 5.83 -13.76
CA LEU A 154 10.93 6.17 -12.41
C LEU A 154 11.04 4.94 -11.52
N ILE A 155 10.03 4.06 -11.55
CA ILE A 155 10.01 2.82 -10.76
C ILE A 155 11.18 1.91 -11.17
N GLU A 156 11.42 1.74 -12.47
CA GLU A 156 12.54 0.90 -12.94
C GLU A 156 13.90 1.48 -12.52
N LEU A 157 14.09 2.81 -12.66
CA LEU A 157 15.33 3.45 -12.19
C LEU A 157 15.49 3.37 -10.66
N ALA A 158 14.41 3.51 -9.90
CA ALA A 158 14.48 3.52 -8.44
C ALA A 158 14.85 2.14 -7.84
N LYS A 159 14.72 1.06 -8.63
CA LYS A 159 15.24 -0.28 -8.27
C LYS A 159 16.77 -0.38 -8.39
N LYS A 160 17.43 0.59 -9.03
CA LYS A 160 18.88 0.64 -9.20
C LYS A 160 19.48 1.57 -8.16
N GLU A 161 20.38 1.04 -7.33
CA GLU A 161 20.94 1.78 -6.19
C GLU A 161 21.62 3.09 -6.61
N GLU A 162 22.33 3.10 -7.74
CA GLU A 162 23.01 4.28 -8.30
C GLU A 162 22.05 5.43 -8.71
N TYR A 163 20.78 5.14 -9.01
CA TYR A 163 19.79 6.14 -9.41
C TYR A 163 18.72 6.40 -8.35
N LYS A 164 18.60 5.52 -7.35
CA LYS A 164 17.55 5.53 -6.34
C LYS A 164 17.35 6.90 -5.69
N GLU A 165 18.40 7.49 -5.13
CA GLU A 165 18.28 8.80 -4.47
C GLU A 165 18.10 9.95 -5.48
N ARG A 166 18.62 9.81 -6.71
CA ARG A 166 18.45 10.83 -7.77
C ARG A 166 17.00 10.91 -8.26
N VAL A 167 16.28 9.78 -8.33
CA VAL A 167 14.89 9.74 -8.83
C VAL A 167 13.84 10.06 -7.76
N LYS A 168 14.17 9.86 -6.49
CA LYS A 168 13.30 10.15 -5.33
C LYS A 168 12.59 11.52 -5.37
N PRO A 169 13.28 12.67 -5.55
CA PRO A 169 12.62 13.97 -5.57
C PRO A 169 11.60 14.11 -6.72
N TYR A 170 11.81 13.46 -7.86
CA TYR A 170 10.84 13.47 -8.96
C TYR A 170 9.63 12.62 -8.64
N PHE A 171 9.84 11.44 -8.05
CA PHE A 171 8.77 10.55 -7.58
C PHE A 171 7.85 11.28 -6.59
N GLU A 172 8.45 11.94 -5.59
CA GLU A 172 7.71 12.75 -4.63
C GLU A 172 7.00 13.92 -5.29
N LYS A 173 7.69 14.68 -6.15
CA LYS A 173 7.12 15.83 -6.86
C LYS A 173 5.85 15.44 -7.61
N ILE A 174 5.88 14.29 -8.29
CA ILE A 174 4.70 13.83 -9.02
C ILE A 174 3.60 13.41 -8.05
N ILE A 175 3.86 12.61 -7.02
CA ILE A 175 2.83 12.24 -6.03
C ILE A 175 2.18 13.48 -5.40
N LYS A 176 3.00 14.47 -5.03
CA LYS A 176 2.56 15.72 -4.41
C LYS A 176 1.76 16.62 -5.36
N SER A 177 1.83 16.41 -6.67
CA SER A 177 1.10 17.22 -7.65
C SER A 177 -0.40 16.90 -7.72
N GLY A 178 -0.86 15.82 -7.09
CA GLY A 178 -2.27 15.41 -7.12
C GLY A 178 -2.75 14.94 -8.51
N PHE A 179 -1.86 14.40 -9.36
CA PHE A 179 -2.28 13.83 -10.65
C PHE A 179 -3.23 12.66 -10.44
N ASN A 180 -4.21 12.46 -11.32
CA ASN A 180 -5.23 11.39 -11.31
C ASN A 180 -5.41 10.64 -9.97
N PRO A 181 -6.48 10.95 -9.19
CA PRO A 181 -6.79 10.32 -7.92
C PRO A 181 -6.68 8.79 -7.85
N LEU A 182 -7.02 8.09 -8.92
CA LEU A 182 -7.02 6.63 -8.98
C LEU A 182 -5.62 6.02 -9.09
N LYS A 183 -4.62 6.84 -9.43
CA LYS A 183 -3.25 6.40 -9.68
C LYS A 183 -2.29 6.73 -8.53
N ILE A 184 -2.55 7.79 -7.75
CA ILE A 184 -1.69 8.20 -6.62
C ILE A 184 -1.47 7.04 -5.65
N GLY A 185 -2.54 6.35 -5.29
CA GLY A 185 -2.50 5.24 -4.33
C GLY A 185 -1.49 4.14 -4.69
N PRO A 186 -1.64 3.46 -5.83
CA PRO A 186 -0.69 2.44 -6.28
C PRO A 186 0.76 2.94 -6.39
N TYR A 187 0.96 4.20 -6.80
CA TYR A 187 2.32 4.75 -6.91
C TYR A 187 2.94 5.07 -5.54
N LEU A 188 2.13 5.50 -4.57
CA LEU A 188 2.57 5.69 -3.20
C LEU A 188 2.92 4.37 -2.52
N GLU A 189 2.18 3.28 -2.78
CA GLU A 189 2.55 1.93 -2.33
C GLU A 189 3.92 1.51 -2.91
N LYS A 190 4.16 1.75 -4.21
CA LYS A 190 5.46 1.48 -4.83
C LYS A 190 6.59 2.33 -4.27
N TYR A 191 6.33 3.61 -3.99
CA TYR A 191 7.29 4.48 -3.32
C TYR A 191 7.71 3.90 -1.96
N GLN A 192 6.74 3.47 -1.15
CA GLN A 192 7.02 2.87 0.16
C GLN A 192 7.83 1.58 0.05
N GLU A 193 7.50 0.70 -0.90
CA GLU A 193 8.24 -0.54 -1.16
C GLU A 193 9.71 -0.26 -1.51
N ILE A 194 9.96 0.74 -2.37
CA ILE A 194 11.31 1.03 -2.88
C ILE A 194 12.19 1.74 -1.83
N TYR A 195 11.63 2.70 -1.10
CA TYR A 195 12.38 3.54 -0.17
C TYR A 195 12.26 3.12 1.29
N ASN A 196 11.47 2.07 1.59
CA ASN A 196 11.18 1.62 2.95
C ASN A 196 10.70 2.79 3.85
N ASP A 197 9.80 3.64 3.34
CA ASP A 197 9.26 4.80 4.06
C ASP A 197 8.25 4.34 5.14
N THR A 198 8.78 3.79 6.24
CA THR A 198 8.00 3.32 7.39
C THR A 198 7.30 4.46 8.13
N ASN A 199 7.83 5.69 8.02
CA ASN A 199 7.25 6.89 8.62
C ASN A 199 6.07 7.46 7.83
N LEU A 200 5.82 6.94 6.62
CA LEU A 200 4.71 7.35 5.76
C LEU A 200 4.71 8.86 5.49
N ALA A 201 5.89 9.48 5.41
CA ALA A 201 6.02 10.93 5.35
C ALA A 201 5.26 11.49 4.13
N LEU A 202 5.42 10.83 2.99
CA LEU A 202 4.74 11.22 1.76
C LEU A 202 3.24 10.95 1.81
N ALA A 203 2.80 9.84 2.41
CA ALA A 203 1.39 9.51 2.56
C ALA A 203 0.66 10.53 3.44
N LYS A 204 1.28 10.88 4.58
CA LYS A 204 0.79 11.92 5.50
C LYS A 204 0.69 13.27 4.81
N TYR A 205 1.71 13.63 4.01
CA TYR A 205 1.68 14.85 3.21
C TYR A 205 0.47 14.87 2.27
N VAL A 206 0.22 13.78 1.52
CA VAL A 206 -0.90 13.74 0.57
C VAL A 206 -2.24 13.81 1.31
N VAL A 207 -2.42 13.09 2.42
CA VAL A 207 -3.66 13.15 3.22
C VAL A 207 -3.92 14.54 3.81
N ARG A 208 -2.88 15.32 4.14
CA ARG A 208 -3.04 16.70 4.60
C ARG A 208 -3.43 17.66 3.47
N ASN A 209 -2.81 17.51 2.30
CA ASN A 209 -2.83 18.55 1.26
C ASN A 209 -3.75 18.24 0.07
N ASP A 210 -4.10 16.98 -0.18
CA ASP A 210 -4.91 16.60 -1.34
C ASP A 210 -6.39 16.93 -1.11
N THR A 211 -6.99 17.67 -2.05
CA THR A 211 -8.39 18.10 -1.97
C THR A 211 -9.36 16.96 -2.32
N SER A 212 -8.91 15.92 -3.02
CA SER A 212 -9.73 14.79 -3.41
C SER A 212 -9.97 13.84 -2.24
N VAL A 213 -11.23 13.77 -1.81
CA VAL A 213 -11.72 12.80 -0.81
C VAL A 213 -11.36 11.37 -1.22
N ILE A 214 -11.46 11.03 -2.50
CA ILE A 214 -11.18 9.67 -3.00
C ILE A 214 -9.72 9.29 -2.74
N VAL A 215 -8.78 10.24 -2.96
CA VAL A 215 -7.35 10.04 -2.70
C VAL A 215 -7.10 9.85 -1.22
N ARG A 216 -7.55 10.80 -0.39
CA ARG A 216 -7.33 10.75 1.06
C ARG A 216 -7.89 9.47 1.66
N ARG A 217 -9.11 9.11 1.28
CA ARG A 217 -9.77 7.87 1.65
C ARG A 217 -8.90 6.68 1.27
N TYR A 218 -8.55 6.53 -0.01
CA TYR A 218 -7.70 5.42 -0.47
C TYR A 218 -6.43 5.28 0.36
N ILE A 219 -5.70 6.38 0.58
CA ILE A 219 -4.43 6.36 1.31
C ILE A 219 -4.64 5.92 2.76
N ILE A 220 -5.63 6.47 3.46
CA ILE A 220 -5.95 6.09 4.84
C ILE A 220 -6.29 4.59 4.90
N GLY A 221 -7.25 4.14 4.08
CA GLY A 221 -7.80 2.79 4.19
C GLY A 221 -6.90 1.67 3.64
N ARG A 222 -6.09 1.95 2.61
CA ARG A 222 -5.28 0.93 1.93
C ARG A 222 -3.81 0.97 2.32
N ILE A 223 -3.28 2.15 2.60
CA ILE A 223 -1.84 2.31 2.81
C ILE A 223 -1.54 2.43 4.30
N MET A 224 -2.13 3.45 4.94
CA MET A 224 -1.82 3.79 6.33
C MET A 224 -2.24 2.67 7.30
N ARG A 225 -3.40 2.04 7.09
CA ARG A 225 -3.85 0.92 7.92
C ARG A 225 -3.00 -0.36 7.80
N LYS A 226 -2.34 -0.61 6.65
CA LYS A 226 -1.51 -1.82 6.49
C LYS A 226 -0.24 -1.79 7.34
N ILE A 227 0.29 -0.60 7.63
CA ILE A 227 1.65 -0.45 8.16
C ILE A 227 1.69 -0.47 9.70
N LYS A 228 0.53 -0.40 10.38
CA LYS A 228 0.37 -0.54 11.85
C LYS A 228 1.51 0.09 12.68
N ALA A 229 2.01 1.25 12.27
CA ALA A 229 3.10 1.93 12.97
C ALA A 229 2.55 2.83 14.09
N PRO A 230 2.98 2.70 15.36
CA PRO A 230 2.41 3.45 16.48
C PRO A 230 2.36 4.97 16.30
N HIS A 231 3.37 5.54 15.62
CA HIS A 231 3.45 6.97 15.34
C HIS A 231 2.31 7.49 14.42
N ILE A 232 1.52 6.60 13.82
CA ILE A 232 0.39 6.96 12.95
C ILE A 232 -0.83 7.41 13.76
N VAL A 233 -0.93 7.00 15.03
CA VAL A 233 -2.05 7.32 15.92
C VAL A 233 -2.16 8.83 16.08
N GLU A 234 -1.07 9.51 16.37
CA GLU A 234 -1.07 10.97 16.54
C GLU A 234 -1.44 11.70 15.25
N PHE A 235 -1.05 11.17 14.10
CA PHE A 235 -1.50 11.70 12.81
C PHE A 235 -3.01 11.51 12.61
N TYR A 236 -3.56 10.36 12.95
CA TYR A 236 -5.01 10.13 12.88
C TYR A 236 -5.76 11.07 13.83
N LYS A 237 -5.27 11.23 15.07
CA LYS A 237 -5.85 12.17 16.05
C LYS A 237 -5.86 13.60 15.50
N GLU A 238 -4.72 14.09 15.03
CA GLU A 238 -4.59 15.41 14.40
C GLU A 238 -5.59 15.57 13.23
N ARG A 239 -5.63 14.61 12.31
CA ARG A 239 -6.40 14.74 11.07
C ARG A 239 -7.91 14.60 11.26
N LEU A 240 -8.37 13.90 12.29
CA LEU A 240 -9.79 13.63 12.55
C LEU A 240 -10.65 14.90 12.64
N ASP A 241 -10.10 15.96 13.22
CA ASP A 241 -10.80 17.23 13.41
C ASP A 241 -11.00 17.99 12.09
N TYR A 242 -10.08 17.79 11.14
CA TYR A 242 -10.09 18.48 9.86
C TYR A 242 -10.72 17.66 8.73
N GLU A 243 -10.91 16.35 8.89
CA GLU A 243 -11.46 15.52 7.82
C GLU A 243 -12.97 15.81 7.69
N THR A 244 -13.50 15.76 6.48
CA THR A 244 -14.93 16.01 6.22
C THR A 244 -15.61 14.75 5.71
N ASP A 245 -14.86 13.86 5.06
CA ASP A 245 -15.39 12.58 4.59
C ASP A 245 -15.62 11.60 5.74
N PHE A 246 -16.86 11.11 5.84
CA PHE A 246 -17.26 10.23 6.93
C PHE A 246 -16.57 8.86 6.89
N LEU A 247 -16.23 8.34 5.69
CA LEU A 247 -15.53 7.06 5.56
C LEU A 247 -14.07 7.19 5.95
N ALA A 248 -13.38 8.24 5.49
CA ALA A 248 -12.02 8.55 5.92
C ALA A 248 -11.95 8.75 7.44
N LYS A 249 -12.90 9.48 8.04
CA LYS A 249 -13.03 9.56 9.51
C LYS A 249 -13.18 8.19 10.15
N ALA A 250 -14.16 7.40 9.71
CA ALA A 250 -14.39 6.07 10.27
C ALA A 250 -13.14 5.19 10.20
N TRP A 251 -12.38 5.23 9.10
CA TRP A 251 -11.15 4.46 8.95
C TRP A 251 -10.02 4.93 9.87
N MET A 252 -9.89 6.23 10.10
CA MET A 252 -8.94 6.75 11.10
C MET A 252 -9.35 6.34 12.52
N ILE A 253 -10.65 6.39 12.85
CA ILE A 253 -11.14 5.97 14.16
C ILE A 253 -10.92 4.46 14.37
N TRP A 254 -11.19 3.63 13.37
CA TRP A 254 -10.86 2.21 13.43
C TRP A 254 -9.36 1.97 13.52
N GLY A 255 -8.54 2.76 12.81
CA GLY A 255 -7.09 2.72 13.01
C GLY A 255 -6.71 3.00 14.47
N ILE A 256 -7.34 3.98 15.11
CA ILE A 256 -7.08 4.30 16.52
C ILE A 256 -7.60 3.22 17.48
N LEU A 257 -8.82 2.71 17.26
CA LEU A 257 -9.50 1.82 18.20
C LEU A 257 -9.19 0.34 18.00
N ASP A 258 -9.07 -0.13 16.76
CA ASP A 258 -8.88 -1.55 16.45
C ASP A 258 -7.38 -1.89 16.30
N ASP A 259 -6.62 -1.02 15.62
CA ASP A 259 -5.18 -1.28 15.37
C ASP A 259 -4.31 -0.84 16.58
N PHE A 260 -4.78 0.10 17.41
CA PHE A 260 -4.06 0.58 18.61
C PHE A 260 -4.96 0.76 19.86
N PRO A 261 -5.59 -0.33 20.35
CA PRO A 261 -6.63 -0.29 21.39
C PRO A 261 -6.08 0.04 22.79
N THR A 262 -5.71 1.29 23.05
CA THR A 262 -5.26 1.75 24.38
C THR A 262 -6.36 2.51 25.13
N PRO A 263 -6.36 2.52 26.48
CA PRO A 263 -7.27 3.35 27.28
C PRO A 263 -7.29 4.83 26.84
N SER A 264 -6.11 5.41 26.61
CA SER A 264 -5.98 6.81 26.18
C SER A 264 -6.58 7.07 24.80
N ASN A 265 -6.37 6.15 23.84
CA ASN A 265 -6.95 6.24 22.50
C ASN A 265 -8.47 6.09 22.53
N TYR A 266 -8.99 5.19 23.36
CA TYR A 266 -10.42 5.03 23.55
C TYR A 266 -11.06 6.27 24.15
N LEU A 267 -10.47 6.84 25.22
CA LEU A 267 -10.97 8.07 25.83
C LEU A 267 -10.98 9.23 24.84
N TYR A 268 -9.93 9.36 24.03
CA TYR A 268 -9.84 10.39 22.99
C TYR A 268 -11.03 10.32 22.02
N ILE A 269 -11.37 9.12 21.53
CA ILE A 269 -12.50 8.93 20.62
C ILE A 269 -13.83 9.14 21.34
N LYS A 270 -13.97 8.62 22.57
CA LYS A 270 -15.16 8.80 23.42
C LYS A 270 -15.49 10.29 23.63
N ASN A 271 -14.48 11.10 23.97
CA ASN A 271 -14.66 12.54 24.20
C ASN A 271 -15.07 13.31 22.93
N LYS A 272 -14.83 12.75 21.74
CA LYS A 272 -15.23 13.34 20.45
C LYS A 272 -16.51 12.74 19.88
N PHE A 273 -17.07 11.68 20.49
CA PHE A 273 -18.17 10.91 19.91
C PHE A 273 -19.37 11.79 19.50
N ASP A 274 -19.75 12.73 20.36
CA ASP A 274 -20.90 13.60 20.12
C ASP A 274 -20.67 14.63 19.01
N THR A 275 -19.41 14.98 18.74
CA THR A 275 -19.00 15.90 17.66
C THR A 275 -19.04 15.28 16.27
N PHE A 276 -19.12 13.94 16.20
CA PHE A 276 -19.18 13.25 14.92
C PHE A 276 -20.58 13.32 14.30
N ASN A 277 -20.64 13.26 12.96
CA ASN A 277 -21.93 13.15 12.27
C ASN A 277 -22.57 11.76 12.51
N GLU A 278 -23.88 11.66 12.30
CA GLU A 278 -24.64 10.43 12.58
C GLU A 278 -24.16 9.21 11.79
N ARG A 279 -23.66 9.39 10.56
CA ARG A 279 -23.11 8.26 9.77
C ARG A 279 -21.88 7.67 10.45
N VAL A 280 -20.97 8.51 10.94
CA VAL A 280 -19.81 8.06 11.72
C VAL A 280 -20.27 7.39 13.01
N LYS A 281 -21.21 7.99 13.76
CA LYS A 281 -21.73 7.39 15.00
C LYS A 281 -22.35 6.01 14.79
N ILE A 282 -23.15 5.83 13.74
CA ILE A 282 -23.73 4.52 13.37
C ILE A 282 -22.61 3.51 13.11
N ILE A 283 -21.60 3.89 12.34
CA ILE A 283 -20.44 3.02 12.06
C ILE A 283 -19.70 2.66 13.36
N LEU A 284 -19.52 3.61 14.28
CA LEU A 284 -18.85 3.37 15.55
C LEU A 284 -19.64 2.43 16.47
N ARG A 285 -20.96 2.64 16.58
CA ARG A 285 -21.87 1.78 17.36
C ARG A 285 -21.85 0.33 16.84
N ASN A 286 -21.80 0.15 15.53
CA ASN A 286 -21.82 -1.16 14.89
C ASN A 286 -20.44 -1.82 14.77
N GLY A 287 -19.35 -1.03 14.76
CA GLY A 287 -18.07 -1.46 14.21
C GLY A 287 -16.91 -1.61 15.19
N GLY A 288 -16.87 -0.88 16.31
CA GLY A 288 -15.67 -0.89 17.17
C GLY A 288 -15.78 -0.22 18.53
N TYR A 289 -16.69 0.73 18.72
CA TYR A 289 -16.76 1.48 19.98
C TYR A 289 -17.13 0.62 21.20
N ASN A 290 -17.88 -0.47 20.98
CA ASN A 290 -18.24 -1.42 22.02
C ASN A 290 -17.40 -2.70 21.98
N LYS A 291 -16.43 -2.81 21.06
CA LYS A 291 -15.57 -3.99 21.00
C LYS A 291 -14.58 -3.97 22.15
N MET A 292 -14.38 -5.14 22.74
CA MET A 292 -13.34 -5.34 23.74
C MET A 292 -11.99 -5.30 23.04
N PRO A 293 -10.95 -4.75 23.69
CA PRO A 293 -9.60 -4.77 23.15
C PRO A 293 -9.18 -6.23 22.93
N HIS A 294 -8.80 -6.56 21.70
CA HIS A 294 -8.33 -7.89 21.34
C HIS A 294 -6.86 -7.78 20.90
N PRO A 295 -5.94 -8.54 21.53
CA PRO A 295 -4.53 -8.54 21.13
C PRO A 295 -4.38 -9.06 19.69
N ASP A 296 -3.41 -8.54 18.94
CA ASP A 296 -3.08 -9.09 17.62
C ASP A 296 -2.56 -10.54 17.79
N SER A 297 -2.89 -11.43 16.85
CA SER A 297 -2.44 -12.83 16.91
C SER A 297 -0.91 -12.94 16.87
N SER A 298 -0.21 -11.94 16.33
CA SER A 298 1.25 -11.84 16.30
C SER A 298 1.90 -11.37 17.61
N GLU A 299 1.13 -10.81 18.56
CA GLU A 299 1.68 -10.36 19.85
C GLU A 299 2.22 -11.54 20.66
N THR A 300 3.34 -11.36 21.35
CA THR A 300 3.86 -12.38 22.28
C THR A 300 3.20 -12.25 23.65
N PRO A 301 3.14 -13.33 24.46
CA PRO A 301 2.66 -13.21 25.85
C PRO A 301 3.40 -12.14 26.66
N GLN A 302 4.69 -11.92 26.37
CA GLN A 302 5.49 -10.87 27.00
C GLN A 302 4.99 -9.47 26.62
N SER A 303 4.81 -9.18 25.33
CA SER A 303 4.26 -7.89 24.91
C SER A 303 2.84 -7.64 25.42
N MET A 304 2.05 -8.71 25.59
CA MET A 304 0.70 -8.61 26.14
C MET A 304 0.74 -8.25 27.64
N ILE A 305 1.60 -8.89 28.45
CA ILE A 305 1.68 -8.53 29.87
C ILE A 305 2.19 -7.10 30.08
N ASP A 306 3.16 -6.65 29.28
CA ASP A 306 3.65 -5.28 29.32
C ASP A 306 2.55 -4.27 28.90
N SER A 307 1.71 -4.63 27.93
CA SER A 307 0.54 -3.84 27.55
C SER A 307 -0.49 -3.75 28.67
N LEU A 308 -0.76 -4.85 29.38
CA LEU A 308 -1.70 -4.87 30.50
C LEU A 308 -1.22 -4.02 31.68
N ILE A 309 0.09 -4.02 31.96
CA ILE A 309 0.71 -3.10 32.94
C ILE A 309 0.52 -1.65 32.51
N SER A 310 0.79 -1.34 31.23
CA SER A 310 0.56 0.00 30.67
C SER A 310 -0.91 0.41 30.78
N TYR A 311 -1.85 -0.50 30.51
CA TYR A 311 -3.28 -0.23 30.64
C TYR A 311 -3.67 0.07 32.07
N ASN A 312 -3.14 -0.64 33.07
CA ASN A 312 -3.39 -0.35 34.48
C ASN A 312 -2.94 1.07 34.86
N ASN A 313 -1.76 1.50 34.41
CA ASN A 313 -1.27 2.85 34.65
C ASN A 313 -2.15 3.91 33.98
N GLN A 314 -2.49 3.72 32.71
CA GLN A 314 -3.37 4.64 31.99
C GLN A 314 -4.77 4.69 32.63
N CYS A 315 -5.36 3.56 33.03
CA CYS A 315 -6.66 3.55 33.70
C CYS A 315 -6.64 4.33 35.03
N TYR A 316 -5.53 4.29 35.76
CA TYR A 316 -5.35 5.10 36.96
C TYR A 316 -5.24 6.60 36.63
N GLU A 317 -4.36 6.96 35.69
CA GLU A 317 -4.14 8.35 35.25
C GLU A 317 -5.43 8.99 34.69
N LEU A 318 -6.27 8.20 34.02
CA LEU A 318 -7.56 8.64 33.49
C LEU A 318 -8.67 8.70 34.55
N GLY A 319 -8.39 8.35 35.81
CA GLY A 319 -9.37 8.34 36.90
C GLY A 319 -10.41 7.22 36.79
N TRP A 320 -10.12 6.16 36.03
CA TRP A 320 -11.02 5.00 35.89
C TRP A 320 -10.86 3.96 37.00
N LEU A 321 -9.77 4.08 37.77
CA LEU A 321 -9.54 3.40 39.02
C LEU A 321 -9.74 4.41 40.16
N SER A 322 -10.73 4.18 41.01
CA SER A 322 -11.17 5.16 42.02
C SER A 322 -10.14 5.39 43.13
N TYR A 323 -9.21 4.45 43.34
CA TYR A 323 -8.26 4.51 44.45
C TYR A 323 -6.86 4.03 44.05
N GLU A 324 -5.83 4.68 44.60
CA GLU A 324 -4.43 4.32 44.39
C GLU A 324 -4.12 2.89 44.84
N TRP A 325 -4.71 2.44 45.95
CA TRP A 325 -4.47 1.09 46.47
C TRP A 325 -4.98 0.00 45.50
N VAL A 326 -6.04 0.26 44.72
CA VAL A 326 -6.54 -0.65 43.68
C VAL A 326 -5.52 -0.77 42.56
N TRP A 327 -4.98 0.37 42.11
CA TRP A 327 -3.90 0.42 41.12
C TRP A 327 -2.66 -0.34 41.60
N ASN A 328 -2.27 -0.19 42.87
CA ASN A 328 -1.12 -0.88 43.47
C ASN A 328 -1.30 -2.41 43.54
N ILE A 329 -2.51 -2.89 43.87
CA ILE A 329 -2.79 -4.34 43.87
C ILE A 329 -2.69 -4.90 42.45
N ASN A 330 -3.33 -4.24 41.47
CA ASN A 330 -3.25 -4.63 40.06
C ASN A 330 -1.79 -4.68 39.59
N LYS A 331 -1.03 -3.60 39.84
CA LYS A 331 0.38 -3.50 39.48
C LYS A 331 1.19 -4.66 40.08
N THR A 332 1.03 -4.95 41.37
CA THR A 332 1.76 -6.03 42.06
C THR A 332 1.48 -7.39 41.43
N GLN A 333 0.21 -7.70 41.14
CA GLN A 333 -0.16 -8.97 40.52
C GLN A 333 0.39 -9.10 39.10
N LEU A 334 0.31 -8.04 38.29
CA LEU A 334 0.84 -8.03 36.93
C LEU A 334 2.37 -8.14 36.89
N GLU A 335 3.06 -7.48 37.81
CA GLU A 335 4.51 -7.60 37.98
C GLU A 335 4.94 -9.02 38.38
N ASN A 336 4.20 -9.66 39.29
CA ASN A 336 4.43 -11.06 39.66
C ASN A 336 4.18 -12.01 38.49
N ALA A 337 3.11 -11.80 37.71
CA ALA A 337 2.85 -12.59 36.51
C ALA A 337 3.98 -12.41 35.48
N ARG A 338 4.49 -11.19 35.29
CA ARG A 338 5.62 -10.90 34.40
C ARG A 338 6.90 -11.61 34.85
N LEU A 339 7.18 -11.60 36.15
CA LEU A 339 8.31 -12.33 36.72
C LEU A 339 8.20 -13.84 36.45
N MET A 340 7.02 -14.44 36.66
CA MET A 340 6.81 -15.87 36.39
C MET A 340 6.95 -16.21 34.90
N LEU A 341 6.48 -15.32 34.02
CA LEU A 341 6.62 -15.50 32.58
C LEU A 341 8.10 -15.48 32.16
N ASN A 342 8.85 -14.48 32.65
CA ASN A 342 10.28 -14.32 32.35
C ASN A 342 11.16 -15.43 32.91
N THR A 343 10.71 -16.10 33.98
CA THR A 343 11.40 -17.24 34.59
C THR A 343 11.03 -18.60 33.96
N GLY A 344 10.17 -18.61 32.93
CA GLY A 344 9.81 -19.82 32.20
C GLY A 344 8.67 -20.63 32.82
N TYR A 345 7.82 -20.01 33.65
CA TYR A 345 6.68 -20.67 34.29
C TYR A 345 5.33 -20.14 33.75
N PRO A 346 4.92 -20.50 32.51
CA PRO A 346 3.66 -20.05 31.91
C PRO A 346 2.43 -20.51 32.69
N SER A 347 2.43 -21.73 33.25
CA SER A 347 1.32 -22.23 34.07
C SER A 347 1.13 -21.41 35.36
N SER A 348 2.22 -21.06 36.04
CA SER A 348 2.18 -20.19 37.22
C SER A 348 1.71 -18.78 36.84
N THR A 349 2.16 -18.27 35.69
CA THR A 349 1.69 -16.99 35.14
C THR A 349 0.19 -17.00 34.91
N ALA A 350 -0.36 -18.07 34.32
CA ALA A 350 -1.80 -18.23 34.09
C ALA A 350 -2.62 -18.27 35.39
N ILE A 351 -2.08 -18.89 36.46
CA ILE A 351 -2.73 -18.89 37.79
C ILE A 351 -2.77 -17.48 38.38
N ILE A 352 -1.67 -16.72 38.29
CA ILE A 352 -1.63 -15.34 38.77
C ILE A 352 -2.61 -14.46 37.98
N LEU A 353 -2.67 -14.61 36.65
CA LEU A 353 -3.64 -13.90 35.83
C LEU A 353 -5.09 -14.26 36.17
N GLN A 354 -5.38 -15.52 36.52
CA GLN A 354 -6.71 -15.90 37.01
C GLN A 354 -7.07 -15.20 38.33
N ALA A 355 -6.13 -15.11 39.25
CA ALA A 355 -6.33 -14.39 40.52
C ALA A 355 -6.56 -12.89 40.27
N TYR A 356 -5.81 -12.31 39.33
CA TYR A 356 -5.99 -10.94 38.87
C TYR A 356 -7.35 -10.68 38.23
N GLU A 357 -7.81 -11.56 37.33
CA GLU A 357 -9.15 -11.49 36.73
C GLU A 357 -10.26 -11.48 37.80
N ASN A 358 -10.15 -12.37 38.79
CA ASN A 358 -11.13 -12.45 39.89
C ASN A 358 -11.13 -11.19 40.76
N TRP A 359 -9.94 -10.63 40.99
CA TRP A 359 -9.78 -9.35 41.69
C TRP A 359 -10.41 -8.20 40.91
N VAL A 360 -10.11 -8.05 39.62
CA VAL A 360 -10.69 -7.00 38.75
C VAL A 360 -12.21 -7.10 38.72
N ASN A 361 -12.77 -8.31 38.62
CA ASN A 361 -14.22 -8.56 38.70
C ASN A 361 -14.82 -8.08 40.02
N THR A 362 -14.16 -8.40 41.13
CA THR A 362 -14.61 -8.02 42.47
C THR A 362 -14.53 -6.50 42.66
N ALA A 363 -13.42 -5.88 42.27
CA ALA A 363 -13.22 -4.43 42.34
C ALA A 363 -14.23 -3.66 41.46
N LYS A 364 -14.60 -4.23 40.31
CA LYS A 364 -15.70 -3.73 39.47
C LYS A 364 -17.05 -3.81 40.19
N GLY A 365 -17.34 -4.93 40.87
CA GLY A 365 -18.57 -5.10 41.67
C GLY A 365 -18.71 -4.09 42.81
N TYR A 366 -17.59 -3.69 43.43
CA TYR A 366 -17.56 -2.62 44.44
C TYR A 366 -17.54 -1.20 43.86
N GLY A 367 -17.53 -1.02 42.54
CA GLY A 367 -17.48 0.29 41.88
C GLY A 367 -16.11 0.99 41.97
N TRP A 368 -15.05 0.26 42.30
CA TRP A 368 -13.68 0.79 42.35
C TRP A 368 -13.02 0.87 40.98
N ILE A 369 -13.56 0.12 40.02
CA ILE A 369 -13.17 0.12 38.61
C ILE A 369 -14.42 0.44 37.79
N ASN A 370 -14.36 1.45 36.92
CA ASN A 370 -15.49 1.77 36.05
C ASN A 370 -15.62 0.77 34.88
N GLU A 371 -16.66 0.94 34.05
CA GLU A 371 -16.88 0.04 32.90
C GLU A 371 -15.78 0.10 31.85
N ASP A 372 -15.21 1.28 31.60
CA ASP A 372 -14.17 1.44 30.58
C ASP A 372 -12.86 0.78 31.01
N ALA A 373 -12.39 0.99 32.25
CA ALA A 373 -11.21 0.28 32.77
C ALA A 373 -11.43 -1.23 32.82
N TYR A 374 -12.60 -1.68 33.24
CA TYR A 374 -12.93 -3.11 33.27
C TYR A 374 -12.72 -3.77 31.91
N ARG A 375 -13.10 -3.10 30.81
CA ARG A 375 -12.91 -3.62 29.44
C ARG A 375 -11.45 -3.92 29.10
N PHE A 376 -10.53 -3.03 29.45
CA PHE A 376 -9.11 -3.19 29.18
C PHE A 376 -8.41 -4.14 30.15
N LEU A 377 -8.78 -4.08 31.43
CA LEU A 377 -8.10 -4.83 32.48
C LEU A 377 -8.54 -6.28 32.53
N TYR A 378 -9.82 -6.59 32.31
CA TYR A 378 -10.36 -7.94 32.43
C TYR A 378 -10.23 -8.75 31.12
N TYR A 379 -10.80 -8.26 30.02
CA TYR A 379 -10.85 -9.06 28.79
C TYR A 379 -9.46 -9.31 28.20
N TYR A 380 -8.58 -8.30 28.25
CA TYR A 380 -7.23 -8.44 27.73
C TYR A 380 -6.41 -9.46 28.56
N SER A 381 -6.62 -9.54 29.89
CA SER A 381 -5.96 -10.57 30.71
C SER A 381 -6.51 -11.97 30.44
N VAL A 382 -7.81 -12.10 30.17
CA VAL A 382 -8.42 -13.39 29.78
C VAL A 382 -7.77 -13.94 28.51
N TYR A 383 -7.59 -13.10 27.48
CA TYR A 383 -6.89 -13.51 26.25
C TYR A 383 -5.45 -13.96 26.52
N LEU A 384 -4.71 -13.24 27.37
CA LEU A 384 -3.35 -13.61 27.74
C LEU A 384 -3.32 -14.96 28.46
N ARG A 385 -4.19 -15.16 29.46
CA ARG A 385 -4.27 -16.41 30.22
C ARG A 385 -4.61 -17.59 29.32
N GLU A 386 -5.56 -17.44 28.41
CA GLU A 386 -5.93 -18.50 27.46
C GLU A 386 -4.76 -18.90 26.55
N ARG A 387 -3.97 -17.91 26.10
CA ARG A 387 -2.78 -18.16 25.28
C ARG A 387 -1.66 -18.91 26.01
N LEU A 388 -1.58 -18.77 27.34
CA LEU A 388 -0.59 -19.44 28.19
C LEU A 388 -1.01 -20.87 28.59
N LYS A 389 -2.24 -21.28 28.31
CA LYS A 389 -2.78 -22.62 28.61
C LYS A 389 -2.58 -23.64 27.48
N VAL A 390 -2.07 -23.19 26.34
CA VAL A 390 -1.64 -24.02 25.20
C VAL A 390 -0.23 -24.50 25.46
#